data_AF-W9NS31-F1
#
_entry.id   AF-W9NS31-F1
#
_cell.length_a   1.000
_cell.length_b   1.000
_cell.length_c   1.000
_cell.angle_alpha   90.00
_cell.angle_beta   90.00
_cell.angle_gamma   90.00
#
_symmetry.space_group_name_H-M   'P 1'
#
loop_
_entity.id
_entity.type
_entity.pdbx_description
1 polymer ?
#
loop_
_entity_poly.entity_id
_entity_poly.type
_entity_poly.pdbx_seq_one_letter_code
_entity_poly.pdbx_strand_id
1 'polypeptide(L)'
;MPSAETSIMEVPRTSCYQHIVVEGTPYERGLSHGRQVADKVRANIEYYKLPGKLPHWSISSKIIETVYLPAFEKSYPTGLEEIRGIADGAGVTIEEVIMLNARYDLGRCMYRLQDGGKTPQELNGHDECTSGFFPPEAVASGRALAVHNWDMSSHLYNQDLIIYLEVHPDPSEDRPSMFILTEAGQLIRSGMNSAGMSVTANSLLSSEDYVPISHTDQNGVYHEIKNPKPVLPLSVARRVFLEYSNYAEGLVAINAFPRHVSGNLHVSTAEGFAMAMEVAPSRVYKFYGSIDDNYLIHSNHFLSPEFLGRDDVFDRSPGGSTWFRCLRAEKGVRADCAAGRLTPEKIRTAFSDHLAYPESLCNHPNLNQKNTPSAVLTGYTSKQNMTVAFVIYDLVKRAITVCKGPPCEGVLQKFKLEERRSLKH
;
A
#
# COMPACT_ATOMS: atom_id res chain seq x y z
N MET A 1 12.03 32.42 34.46
CA MET A 1 12.62 31.87 33.23
C MET A 1 11.50 31.69 32.22
N PRO A 2 11.47 32.40 31.09
CA PRO A 2 10.41 32.26 30.11
C PRO A 2 10.61 30.95 29.33
N SER A 3 9.51 30.24 29.16
CA SER A 3 9.37 29.01 28.38
C SER A 3 9.76 29.22 26.92
N ALA A 4 10.63 28.35 26.40
CA ALA A 4 10.92 28.28 24.97
C ALA A 4 9.68 27.74 24.25
N GLU A 5 8.94 28.63 23.57
CA GLU A 5 8.00 28.25 22.53
C GLU A 5 8.79 27.74 21.33
N THR A 6 8.72 26.44 21.10
CA THR A 6 9.24 25.82 19.88
C THR A 6 8.36 26.27 18.72
N SER A 7 8.82 27.30 18.01
CA SER A 7 8.26 27.74 16.72
C SER A 7 8.30 26.56 15.75
N ILE A 8 7.16 25.89 15.56
CA ILE A 8 6.95 24.92 14.49
C ILE A 8 6.99 25.74 13.19
N MET A 9 8.10 25.66 12.45
CA MET A 9 8.18 26.24 11.11
C MET A 9 7.08 25.59 10.26
N GLU A 10 6.08 26.38 9.85
CA GLU A 10 5.07 25.95 8.89
C GLU A 10 5.75 25.70 7.55
N VAL A 11 6.00 24.43 7.22
CA VAL A 11 6.38 24.01 5.87
C VAL A 11 5.20 24.36 4.95
N PRO A 12 5.42 25.07 3.83
CA PRO A 12 4.35 25.40 2.89
C PRO A 12 3.63 24.12 2.45
N ARG A 13 2.34 24.00 2.77
CA ARG A 13 1.54 22.84 2.35
C ARG A 13 1.33 22.91 0.83
N THR A 14 2.08 22.10 0.09
CA THR A 14 1.83 21.88 -1.34
C THR A 14 0.46 21.26 -1.53
N SER A 15 -0.27 21.68 -2.57
CA SER A 15 -1.57 21.10 -2.94
C SER A 15 -1.44 19.74 -3.67
N CYS A 16 -0.20 19.25 -3.84
CA CYS A 16 0.15 18.04 -4.57
C CYS A 16 1.37 17.34 -3.98
N TYR A 17 1.48 16.04 -4.21
CA TYR A 17 2.75 15.34 -4.08
C TYR A 17 3.64 15.58 -5.31
N GLN A 18 4.95 15.45 -5.13
CA GLN A 18 5.90 15.57 -6.23
C GLN A 18 5.68 14.45 -7.25
N HIS A 19 5.53 14.83 -8.52
CA HIS A 19 5.53 13.91 -9.65
C HIS A 19 6.96 13.74 -10.18
N ILE A 20 7.44 12.51 -10.26
CA ILE A 20 8.74 12.17 -10.83
C ILE A 20 8.58 11.18 -11.96
N VAL A 21 9.39 11.35 -13.00
CA VAL A 21 9.44 10.45 -14.17
C VAL A 21 10.80 9.78 -14.18
N VAL A 22 10.81 8.47 -14.31
CA VAL A 22 12.03 7.66 -14.37
C VAL A 22 11.98 6.73 -15.58
N GLU A 23 13.13 6.55 -16.23
CA GLU A 23 13.22 5.73 -17.44
C GLU A 23 14.55 4.97 -17.52
N GLY A 24 14.56 3.94 -18.35
CA GLY A 24 15.74 3.12 -18.63
C GLY A 24 15.77 1.81 -17.85
N THR A 25 16.96 1.21 -17.79
CA THR A 25 17.21 -0.08 -17.14
C THR A 25 16.87 -0.03 -15.65
N PRO A 26 16.73 -1.18 -14.95
CA PRO A 26 16.38 -1.19 -13.53
C PRO A 26 17.22 -0.28 -12.66
N TYR A 27 18.54 -0.35 -12.81
CA TYR A 27 19.45 0.50 -12.06
C TYR A 27 19.27 1.99 -12.41
N GLU A 28 19.16 2.35 -13.69
CA GLU A 28 19.04 3.75 -14.14
C GLU A 28 17.76 4.42 -13.63
N ARG A 29 16.62 3.72 -13.73
CA ARG A 29 15.36 4.25 -13.18
C ARG A 29 15.41 4.36 -11.66
N GLY A 30 16.05 3.41 -10.99
CA GLY A 30 16.28 3.47 -9.55
C GLY A 30 17.15 4.67 -9.17
N LEU A 31 18.27 4.86 -9.86
CA LEU A 31 19.21 5.96 -9.65
C LEU A 31 18.52 7.32 -9.85
N SER A 32 17.70 7.44 -10.90
CA SER A 32 16.89 8.62 -11.16
C SER A 32 15.86 8.88 -10.05
N HIS A 33 15.14 7.84 -9.60
CA HIS A 33 14.22 7.93 -8.46
C HIS A 33 14.94 8.46 -7.23
N GLY A 34 16.02 7.79 -6.80
CA GLY A 34 16.79 8.18 -5.62
C GLY A 34 17.29 9.63 -5.70
N ARG A 35 17.81 10.07 -6.85
CA ARG A 35 18.31 11.45 -7.04
C ARG A 35 17.22 12.51 -6.97
N GLN A 36 16.06 12.25 -7.57
CA GLN A 36 14.98 13.24 -7.64
C GLN A 36 14.29 13.49 -6.30
N VAL A 37 14.34 12.52 -5.37
CA VAL A 37 13.64 12.60 -4.07
C VAL A 37 14.51 12.16 -2.89
N ALA A 38 15.84 12.35 -2.99
CA ALA A 38 16.82 11.91 -2.00
C ALA A 38 16.47 12.33 -0.57
N ASP A 39 16.05 13.59 -0.37
CA ASP A 39 15.71 14.12 0.95
C ASP A 39 14.46 13.44 1.54
N LYS A 40 13.47 13.13 0.71
CA LYS A 40 12.27 12.39 1.13
C LYS A 40 12.59 10.93 1.47
N VAL A 41 13.48 10.30 0.72
CA VAL A 41 13.96 8.93 1.01
C VAL A 41 14.65 8.90 2.38
N ARG A 42 15.57 9.84 2.64
CA ARG A 42 16.26 9.94 3.94
C ARG A 42 15.28 10.22 5.08
N ALA A 43 14.34 11.14 4.89
CA ALA A 43 13.32 11.44 5.89
C ALA A 43 12.42 10.24 6.20
N ASN A 44 12.01 9.45 5.19
CA ASN A 44 11.30 8.19 5.42
C ASN A 44 12.15 7.18 6.21
N ILE A 45 13.44 7.03 5.88
CA ILE A 45 14.35 6.12 6.60
C ILE A 45 14.49 6.55 8.06
N GLU A 46 14.74 7.84 8.32
CA GLU A 46 14.84 8.40 9.67
C GLU A 46 13.55 8.13 10.45
N TYR A 47 12.40 8.41 9.84
CA TYR A 47 11.09 8.18 10.45
C TYR A 47 10.90 6.71 10.83
N TYR A 48 11.13 5.77 9.90
CA TYR A 48 10.89 4.34 10.17
C TYR A 48 11.94 3.69 11.07
N LYS A 49 13.09 4.32 11.27
CA LYS A 49 14.10 3.92 12.28
C LYS A 49 13.79 4.45 13.68
N LEU A 50 12.80 5.34 13.85
CA LEU A 50 12.39 5.79 15.18
C LEU A 50 11.85 4.61 16.01
N PRO A 51 12.09 4.59 17.33
CA PRO A 51 11.55 3.56 18.21
C PRO A 51 10.03 3.40 18.06
N GLY A 52 9.57 2.15 17.98
CA GLY A 52 8.14 1.82 17.89
C GLY A 52 7.50 1.95 16.50
N LYS A 53 8.28 2.31 15.45
CA LYS A 53 7.78 2.33 14.06
C LYS A 53 7.94 0.99 13.37
N LEU A 54 9.12 0.38 13.51
CA LEU A 54 9.47 -0.94 13.00
C LEU A 54 10.27 -1.69 14.08
N PRO A 55 10.51 -3.01 13.94
CA PRO A 55 11.44 -3.72 14.79
C PRO A 55 12.79 -3.00 14.82
N HIS A 56 13.47 -3.05 15.97
CA HIS A 56 14.80 -2.45 16.12
C HIS A 56 15.70 -2.81 14.94
N TRP A 57 16.55 -1.86 14.51
CA TRP A 57 17.32 -2.00 13.28
C TRP A 57 18.13 -3.30 13.22
N SER A 58 18.65 -3.80 14.34
CA SER A 58 19.37 -5.08 14.40
C SER A 58 18.51 -6.30 14.03
N ILE A 59 17.20 -6.27 14.31
CA ILE A 59 16.26 -7.32 13.92
C ILE A 59 15.85 -7.12 12.46
N SER A 60 15.51 -5.88 12.08
CA SER A 60 15.11 -5.55 10.71
C SER A 60 16.21 -5.88 9.69
N SER A 61 17.46 -5.45 9.94
CA SER A 61 18.63 -5.81 9.13
C SER A 61 18.84 -7.32 9.05
N LYS A 62 18.73 -8.04 10.17
CA LYS A 62 18.84 -9.51 10.18
C LYS A 62 17.75 -10.17 9.31
N ILE A 63 16.51 -9.70 9.35
CA ILE A 63 15.43 -10.18 8.45
C ILE A 63 15.80 -9.88 7.00
N ILE A 64 16.24 -8.64 6.72
CA ILE A 64 16.61 -8.21 5.37
C ILE A 64 17.70 -9.10 4.79
N GLU A 65 18.80 -9.28 5.51
CA GLU A 65 19.96 -10.08 5.10
C GLU A 65 19.64 -11.57 4.98
N THR A 66 18.83 -12.10 5.90
CA THR A 66 18.58 -13.54 5.97
C THR A 66 17.50 -14.00 4.99
N VAL A 67 16.47 -13.18 4.75
CA VAL A 67 15.30 -13.62 3.98
C VAL A 67 14.92 -12.73 2.81
N TYR A 68 15.00 -11.41 2.91
CA TYR A 68 14.53 -10.53 1.83
C TYR A 68 15.56 -10.40 0.71
N LEU A 69 16.81 -10.06 1.04
CA LEU A 69 17.87 -9.90 0.06
C LEU A 69 18.10 -11.18 -0.77
N PRO A 70 18.23 -12.39 -0.16
CA PRO A 70 18.33 -13.63 -0.94
C PRO A 70 17.10 -13.92 -1.80
N ALA A 71 15.91 -13.48 -1.39
CA ALA A 71 14.69 -13.66 -2.17
C ALA A 71 14.64 -12.73 -3.37
N PHE A 72 15.11 -11.49 -3.22
CA PHE A 72 15.28 -10.54 -4.32
C PHE A 72 16.29 -11.07 -5.33
N GLU A 73 17.47 -11.50 -4.90
CA GLU A 73 18.51 -12.07 -5.77
C GLU A 73 17.97 -13.26 -6.58
N LYS A 74 17.19 -14.14 -5.94
CA LYS A 74 16.68 -15.36 -6.58
C LYS A 74 15.45 -15.11 -7.46
N SER A 75 14.50 -14.31 -6.99
CA SER A 75 13.12 -14.31 -7.50
C SER A 75 12.75 -13.01 -8.20
N TYR A 76 13.46 -11.91 -7.91
CA TYR A 76 13.17 -10.61 -8.51
C TYR A 76 14.44 -9.74 -8.65
N PRO A 77 15.45 -10.20 -9.43
CA PRO A 77 16.73 -9.51 -9.56
C PRO A 77 16.62 -8.13 -10.20
N THR A 78 15.68 -7.92 -11.12
CA THR A 78 15.42 -6.59 -11.70
C THR A 78 14.91 -5.61 -10.65
N GLY A 79 14.01 -6.03 -9.76
CA GLY A 79 13.57 -5.22 -8.62
C GLY A 79 14.71 -4.88 -7.66
N LEU A 80 15.67 -5.81 -7.47
CA LEU A 80 16.85 -5.56 -6.64
C LEU A 80 17.75 -4.47 -7.25
N GLU A 81 17.97 -4.51 -8.56
CA GLU A 81 18.80 -3.51 -9.25
C GLU A 81 18.15 -2.11 -9.22
N GLU A 82 16.83 -2.02 -9.30
CA GLU A 82 16.11 -0.75 -9.09
C GLU A 82 16.25 -0.25 -7.64
N ILE A 83 16.13 -1.14 -6.65
CA ILE A 83 16.38 -0.80 -5.24
C ILE A 83 17.82 -0.33 -5.02
N ARG A 84 18.81 -0.97 -5.67
CA ARG A 84 20.22 -0.56 -5.64
C ARG A 84 20.41 0.84 -6.24
N GLY A 85 19.79 1.10 -7.38
CA GLY A 85 19.77 2.43 -7.98
C GLY A 85 19.18 3.49 -7.03
N ILE A 86 18.03 3.20 -6.40
CA ILE A 86 17.40 4.12 -5.44
C ILE A 86 18.36 4.44 -4.29
N ALA A 87 19.02 3.42 -3.74
CA ALA A 87 19.99 3.56 -2.66
C ALA A 87 21.16 4.47 -3.06
N ASP A 88 21.79 4.19 -4.20
CA ASP A 88 22.90 5.00 -4.74
C ASP A 88 22.46 6.44 -5.05
N GLY A 89 21.26 6.61 -5.61
CA GLY A 89 20.72 7.92 -5.98
C GLY A 89 20.39 8.79 -4.77
N ALA A 90 19.91 8.19 -3.70
CA ALA A 90 19.61 8.87 -2.44
C ALA A 90 20.82 8.93 -1.48
N GLY A 91 21.92 8.23 -1.78
CA GLY A 91 23.10 8.17 -0.91
C GLY A 91 22.82 7.47 0.43
N VAL A 92 22.10 6.35 0.39
CA VAL A 92 21.69 5.51 1.54
C VAL A 92 22.05 4.05 1.26
N THR A 93 21.91 3.15 2.22
CA THR A 93 22.25 1.73 1.99
C THR A 93 21.11 0.97 1.31
N ILE A 94 21.45 -0.12 0.63
CA ILE A 94 20.47 -0.99 -0.03
C ILE A 94 19.48 -1.58 0.99
N GLU A 95 19.95 -1.95 2.18
CA GLU A 95 19.13 -2.47 3.28
C GLU A 95 18.13 -1.43 3.77
N GLU A 96 18.49 -0.15 3.79
CA GLU A 96 17.56 0.93 4.16
C GLU A 96 16.42 1.06 3.14
N VAL A 97 16.72 0.92 1.84
CA VAL A 97 15.69 0.93 0.79
C VAL A 97 14.85 -0.36 0.82
N ILE A 98 15.45 -1.53 1.09
CA ILE A 98 14.70 -2.77 1.32
C ILE A 98 13.79 -2.62 2.54
N MET A 99 14.26 -1.99 3.63
CA MET A 99 13.44 -1.69 4.80
C MET A 99 12.22 -0.84 4.43
N LEU A 100 12.39 0.22 3.62
CA LEU A 100 11.25 1.02 3.15
C LEU A 100 10.25 0.18 2.36
N ASN A 101 10.73 -0.69 1.47
CA ASN A 101 9.87 -1.60 0.72
C ASN A 101 9.23 -2.69 1.60
N ALA A 102 9.88 -3.05 2.70
CA ALA A 102 9.42 -4.04 3.67
C ALA A 102 8.71 -3.46 4.90
N ARG A 103 8.47 -2.16 4.97
CA ARG A 103 7.92 -1.51 6.18
C ARG A 103 6.56 -2.07 6.59
N TYR A 104 5.74 -2.50 5.63
CA TYR A 104 4.49 -3.21 5.91
C TYR A 104 4.75 -4.53 6.66
N ASP A 105 5.60 -5.38 6.09
CA ASP A 105 5.97 -6.69 6.59
C ASP A 105 6.71 -6.64 7.93
N LEU A 106 7.69 -5.75 8.06
CA LEU A 106 8.45 -5.53 9.29
C LEU A 106 7.54 -5.01 10.41
N GLY A 107 6.60 -4.12 10.09
CA GLY A 107 5.57 -3.67 11.04
C GLY A 107 4.72 -4.84 11.56
N ARG A 108 4.38 -5.83 10.71
CA ARG A 108 3.67 -7.05 11.14
C ARG A 108 4.51 -7.94 12.05
N CYS A 109 5.82 -8.02 11.81
CA CYS A 109 6.74 -8.76 12.66
C CYS A 109 6.84 -8.15 14.06
N MET A 110 6.87 -6.81 14.15
CA MET A 110 7.00 -6.07 15.43
C MET A 110 5.99 -6.52 16.49
N TYR A 111 4.71 -6.69 16.11
CA TYR A 111 3.65 -7.13 17.02
C TYR A 111 3.82 -8.54 17.59
N ARG A 112 4.79 -9.32 17.09
CA ARG A 112 5.07 -10.67 17.55
C ARG A 112 6.36 -10.78 18.35
N LEU A 113 7.18 -9.73 18.44
CA LEU A 113 8.52 -9.76 19.04
C LEU A 113 8.53 -9.28 20.50
N GLN A 114 9.35 -9.91 21.36
CA GLN A 114 9.54 -9.51 22.76
C GLN A 114 10.01 -8.06 22.91
N ASP A 115 10.99 -7.69 22.07
CA ASP A 115 11.58 -6.35 22.00
C ASP A 115 10.86 -5.45 20.99
N GLY A 116 9.72 -5.92 20.45
CA GLY A 116 8.83 -5.15 19.58
C GLY A 116 7.97 -4.12 20.32
N GLY A 117 8.03 -4.12 21.66
CA GLY A 117 7.42 -3.12 22.54
C GLY A 117 6.71 -3.74 23.75
N LYS A 118 7.20 -3.44 24.97
CA LYS A 118 6.51 -3.73 26.25
C LYS A 118 5.73 -2.53 26.81
N THR A 119 5.71 -1.40 26.11
CA THR A 119 5.01 -0.18 26.53
C THR A 119 4.08 0.32 25.42
N PRO A 120 2.80 0.60 25.72
CA PRO A 120 1.91 1.33 24.83
C PRO A 120 2.30 2.81 24.84
N GLN A 121 3.40 3.16 24.17
CA GLN A 121 3.74 4.53 23.85
C GLN A 121 3.69 4.67 22.33
N GLU A 122 2.62 5.31 21.88
CA GLU A 122 2.40 5.77 20.51
C GLU A 122 2.44 4.67 19.44
N LEU A 123 1.60 3.64 19.62
CA LEU A 123 1.31 2.65 18.58
C LEU A 123 0.70 3.35 17.36
N ASN A 124 1.49 3.73 16.38
CA ASN A 124 0.99 4.54 15.27
C ASN A 124 0.04 3.72 14.40
N GLY A 125 -1.23 4.13 14.38
CA GLY A 125 -2.30 3.87 13.41
C GLY A 125 -2.31 2.51 12.68
N HIS A 126 -3.42 1.79 12.77
CA HIS A 126 -3.68 0.72 11.80
C HIS A 126 -3.84 1.30 10.39
N ASP A 127 -3.14 0.75 9.39
CA ASP A 127 -3.31 1.11 7.98
C ASP A 127 -4.73 0.75 7.49
N GLU A 128 -5.66 1.71 7.46
CA GLU A 128 -7.10 1.51 7.21
C GLU A 128 -7.50 1.90 5.76
N CYS A 129 -7.04 1.21 4.73
CA CYS A 129 -7.34 1.60 3.33
C CYS A 129 -8.76 1.20 2.87
N THR A 130 -9.24 1.78 1.77
CA THR A 130 -10.43 1.26 1.03
C THR A 130 -10.14 1.24 -0.46
N SER A 131 -10.32 0.07 -1.08
CA SER A 131 -10.19 -0.15 -2.52
C SER A 131 -11.55 -0.33 -3.16
N GLY A 132 -11.70 0.09 -4.41
CA GLY A 132 -12.89 -0.17 -5.21
C GLY A 132 -12.57 -0.36 -6.69
N PHE A 133 -13.43 -1.10 -7.38
CA PHE A 133 -13.43 -1.21 -8.83
C PHE A 133 -14.86 -1.12 -9.36
N PHE A 134 -14.98 -0.45 -10.50
CA PHE A 134 -16.23 -0.23 -11.20
C PHE A 134 -16.04 -0.62 -12.68
N PRO A 135 -16.73 -1.66 -13.16
CA PRO A 135 -16.61 -2.11 -14.54
C PRO A 135 -17.29 -1.12 -15.52
N PRO A 136 -17.02 -1.22 -16.84
CA PRO A 136 -17.56 -0.31 -17.85
C PRO A 136 -19.06 -0.04 -17.75
N GLU A 137 -19.86 -1.09 -17.51
CA GLU A 137 -21.31 -1.05 -17.41
C GLU A 137 -21.83 -0.26 -16.20
N ALA A 138 -21.03 -0.10 -15.15
CA ALA A 138 -21.38 0.70 -13.98
C ALA A 138 -21.19 2.21 -14.22
N VAL A 139 -20.27 2.56 -15.11
CA VAL A 139 -19.72 3.92 -15.25
C VAL A 139 -20.33 4.61 -16.45
N ALA A 140 -20.82 5.85 -16.28
CA ALA A 140 -21.49 6.61 -17.32
C ALA A 140 -20.66 6.79 -18.61
N SER A 141 -19.33 6.75 -18.50
CA SER A 141 -18.42 6.84 -19.64
C SER A 141 -18.13 5.51 -20.35
N GLY A 142 -18.66 4.39 -19.86
CA GLY A 142 -18.36 3.05 -20.37
C GLY A 142 -16.91 2.63 -20.14
N ARG A 143 -16.29 3.03 -19.02
CA ARG A 143 -14.87 2.74 -18.74
C ARG A 143 -14.69 2.08 -17.39
N ALA A 144 -13.75 1.14 -17.33
CA ALA A 144 -13.32 0.51 -16.10
C ALA A 144 -12.51 1.49 -15.23
N LEU A 145 -12.93 1.67 -13.97
CA LEU A 145 -12.27 2.55 -13.00
C LEU A 145 -11.85 1.76 -11.76
N ALA A 146 -10.60 1.94 -11.32
CA ALA A 146 -10.14 1.50 -10.00
C ALA A 146 -9.95 2.72 -9.08
N VAL A 147 -10.26 2.58 -7.79
CA VAL A 147 -10.20 3.67 -6.80
C VAL A 147 -9.54 3.20 -5.50
N HIS A 148 -8.85 4.11 -4.82
CA HIS A 148 -8.20 3.82 -3.54
C HIS A 148 -8.19 5.06 -2.63
N ASN A 149 -8.75 4.93 -1.42
CA ASN A 149 -8.36 5.75 -0.27
C ASN A 149 -7.20 5.03 0.43
N TRP A 150 -6.04 5.67 0.47
CA TRP A 150 -4.87 5.18 1.17
C TRP A 150 -4.75 5.88 2.52
N ASP A 151 -4.97 5.12 3.59
CA ASP A 151 -4.86 5.62 4.96
C ASP A 151 -3.55 5.17 5.60
N MET A 152 -2.85 6.13 6.20
CA MET A 152 -1.57 5.97 6.90
C MET A 152 -1.40 7.04 7.97
N SER A 153 -0.29 6.94 8.70
CA SER A 153 0.21 8.03 9.54
C SER A 153 0.20 9.37 8.81
N SER A 154 -0.44 10.37 9.43
CA SER A 154 -0.49 11.77 8.99
C SER A 154 0.90 12.39 8.86
N HIS A 155 1.94 11.79 9.45
CA HIS A 155 3.33 12.16 9.23
C HIS A 155 3.69 12.19 7.73
N LEU A 156 3.30 11.16 6.97
CA LEU A 156 3.60 11.09 5.54
C LEU A 156 2.98 12.25 4.75
N TYR A 157 1.76 12.65 5.13
CA TYR A 157 1.07 13.80 4.56
C TYR A 157 1.72 15.12 4.98
N ASN A 158 1.97 15.30 6.28
CA ASN A 158 2.50 16.54 6.87
C ASN A 158 3.94 16.83 6.44
N GLN A 159 4.76 15.80 6.26
CA GLN A 159 6.17 15.91 5.84
C GLN A 159 6.36 15.74 4.32
N ASP A 160 5.28 15.62 3.55
CA ASP A 160 5.31 15.49 2.09
C ASP A 160 6.16 14.30 1.57
N LEU A 161 6.07 13.14 2.23
CA LEU A 161 6.93 11.97 1.95
C LEU A 161 6.38 10.99 0.91
N ILE A 162 5.27 11.35 0.27
CA ILE A 162 4.62 10.59 -0.80
C ILE A 162 4.94 11.24 -2.15
N ILE A 163 5.00 10.41 -3.18
CA ILE A 163 5.29 10.80 -4.56
C ILE A 163 4.32 10.16 -5.54
N TYR A 164 4.20 10.78 -6.71
CA TYR A 164 3.65 10.15 -7.90
C TYR A 164 4.82 9.75 -8.79
N LEU A 165 4.97 8.46 -9.06
CA LEU A 165 6.08 7.88 -9.79
C LEU A 165 5.58 7.37 -11.14
N GLU A 166 6.02 8.00 -12.22
CA GLU A 166 5.84 7.52 -13.58
C GLU A 166 7.10 6.76 -14.02
N VAL A 167 6.94 5.50 -14.40
CA VAL A 167 8.03 4.59 -14.76
C VAL A 167 7.90 4.20 -16.22
N HIS A 168 8.97 4.42 -16.99
CA HIS A 168 9.11 3.92 -18.35
C HIS A 168 10.26 2.91 -18.41
N PRO A 169 9.97 1.60 -18.30
CA PRO A 169 10.99 0.56 -18.41
C PRO A 169 11.78 0.65 -19.71
N ASP A 170 13.02 0.16 -19.72
CA ASP A 170 13.79 0.06 -20.95
C ASP A 170 13.05 -0.83 -21.97
N PRO A 171 13.05 -0.48 -23.27
CA PRO A 171 12.39 -1.31 -24.29
C PRO A 171 12.85 -2.78 -24.30
N SER A 172 14.08 -3.07 -23.85
CA SER A 172 14.59 -4.44 -23.73
C SER A 172 13.90 -5.30 -22.66
N GLU A 173 13.20 -4.70 -21.71
CA GLU A 173 12.48 -5.44 -20.66
C GLU A 173 11.09 -5.93 -21.13
N ASP A 174 10.56 -5.39 -22.23
CA ASP A 174 9.19 -5.65 -22.73
C ASP A 174 8.11 -5.51 -21.65
N ARG A 175 8.25 -4.44 -20.85
CA ARG A 175 7.34 -4.12 -19.73
C ARG A 175 6.51 -2.88 -20.03
N PRO A 176 5.24 -2.84 -19.59
CA PRO A 176 4.41 -1.65 -19.75
C PRO A 176 4.95 -0.48 -18.91
N SER A 177 4.72 0.75 -19.36
CA SER A 177 4.92 1.93 -18.52
C SER A 177 3.94 1.90 -17.35
N MET A 178 4.29 2.52 -16.22
CA MET A 178 3.49 2.47 -14.99
C MET A 178 3.31 3.87 -14.40
N PHE A 179 2.16 4.09 -13.77
CA PHE A 179 1.93 5.23 -12.90
C PHE A 179 1.62 4.72 -11.49
N ILE A 180 2.41 5.17 -10.52
CA ILE A 180 2.46 4.62 -9.18
C ILE A 180 2.28 5.74 -8.16
N LEU A 181 1.38 5.52 -7.21
CA LEU A 181 1.30 6.27 -5.96
C LEU A 181 2.10 5.51 -4.91
N THR A 182 3.08 6.15 -4.26
CA THR A 182 3.94 5.46 -3.26
C THR A 182 4.69 6.43 -2.34
N GLU A 183 5.32 5.92 -1.27
CA GLU A 183 6.27 6.68 -0.47
C GLU A 183 7.61 6.82 -1.20
N ALA A 184 8.30 7.94 -1.04
CA ALA A 184 9.63 8.12 -1.63
C ALA A 184 10.58 6.98 -1.20
N GLY A 185 11.19 6.30 -2.18
CA GLY A 185 12.08 5.16 -1.97
C GLY A 185 11.42 3.78 -2.06
N GLN A 186 10.09 3.71 -2.12
CA GLN A 186 9.37 2.45 -2.39
C GLN A 186 9.17 2.21 -3.88
N LEU A 187 9.15 0.94 -4.27
CA LEU A 187 8.84 0.54 -5.65
C LEU A 187 7.36 0.75 -5.99
N ILE A 188 6.46 0.62 -5.00
CA ILE A 188 5.01 0.73 -5.17
C ILE A 188 4.23 0.79 -3.86
N ARG A 189 3.08 1.50 -3.87
CA ARG A 189 1.95 1.26 -2.95
C ARG A 189 0.70 0.82 -3.69
N SER A 190 0.29 1.59 -4.70
CA SER A 190 -0.79 1.27 -5.66
C SER A 190 -0.45 1.89 -7.02
N GLY A 191 -1.05 1.42 -8.11
CA GLY A 191 -0.80 2.01 -9.41
C GLY A 191 -1.57 1.35 -10.54
N MET A 192 -1.32 1.84 -11.75
CA MET A 192 -1.76 1.24 -13.00
C MET A 192 -0.62 1.16 -14.02
N ASN A 193 -0.79 0.34 -15.05
CA ASN A 193 0.16 0.25 -16.16
C ASN A 193 -0.47 0.58 -17.52
N SER A 194 0.37 0.75 -18.54
CA SER A 194 -0.06 1.07 -19.89
C SER A 194 -0.81 -0.07 -20.59
N ALA A 195 -0.77 -1.30 -20.06
CA ALA A 195 -1.62 -2.39 -20.55
C ALA A 195 -3.07 -2.32 -20.01
N GLY A 196 -3.38 -1.33 -19.17
CA GLY A 196 -4.71 -1.18 -18.58
C GLY A 196 -4.93 -2.06 -17.35
N MET A 197 -3.87 -2.52 -16.70
CA MET A 197 -3.96 -3.24 -15.42
C MET A 197 -3.77 -2.28 -14.25
N SER A 198 -4.42 -2.55 -13.13
CA SER A 198 -4.28 -1.77 -11.90
C SER A 198 -4.26 -2.66 -10.66
N VAL A 199 -3.50 -2.23 -9.66
CA VAL A 199 -3.48 -2.83 -8.32
C VAL A 199 -3.60 -1.75 -7.27
N THR A 200 -4.61 -1.91 -6.43
CA THR A 200 -4.74 -1.20 -5.14
C THR A 200 -4.62 -2.23 -4.03
N ALA A 201 -4.54 -1.80 -2.78
CA ALA A 201 -4.26 -2.76 -1.72
C ALA A 201 -4.75 -2.32 -0.36
N ASN A 202 -5.08 -3.32 0.45
CA ASN A 202 -5.48 -3.12 1.82
C ASN A 202 -4.68 -4.04 2.72
N SER A 203 -4.45 -3.57 3.93
CA SER A 203 -3.75 -4.31 4.96
C SER A 203 -4.68 -5.39 5.54
N LEU A 204 -4.22 -6.63 5.59
CA LEU A 204 -4.88 -7.76 6.26
C LEU A 204 -3.98 -8.33 7.34
N LEU A 205 -4.56 -9.10 8.26
CA LEU A 205 -3.84 -9.77 9.34
C LEU A 205 -4.42 -11.17 9.55
N SER A 206 -3.80 -12.21 9.00
CA SER A 206 -4.18 -13.58 9.34
C SER A 206 -3.38 -14.10 10.53
N SER A 207 -3.89 -15.13 11.20
CA SER A 207 -3.13 -15.87 12.23
C SER A 207 -1.89 -16.58 11.67
N GLU A 208 -1.82 -16.80 10.35
CA GLU A 208 -0.70 -17.43 9.65
C GLU A 208 0.53 -16.51 9.46
N ASP A 209 0.38 -15.18 9.55
CA ASP A 209 1.53 -14.26 9.44
C ASP A 209 2.63 -14.65 10.42
N TYR A 210 3.91 -14.64 10.03
CA TYR A 210 4.99 -15.08 10.90
C TYR A 210 6.27 -14.25 10.76
N VAL A 211 7.11 -14.27 11.81
CA VAL A 211 8.46 -13.70 11.76
C VAL A 211 9.39 -14.74 11.12
N PRO A 212 10.13 -14.40 10.06
CA PRO A 212 10.76 -15.39 9.19
C PRO A 212 12.16 -15.83 9.65
N ILE A 213 12.58 -15.40 10.85
CA ILE A 213 13.87 -15.72 11.48
C ILE A 213 13.64 -16.14 12.94
N SER A 214 14.64 -16.79 13.55
CA SER A 214 14.59 -17.11 14.98
C SER A 214 14.42 -15.84 15.82
N HIS A 215 13.48 -15.88 16.76
CA HIS A 215 13.09 -14.71 17.55
C HIS A 215 12.51 -15.12 18.90
N THR A 216 12.48 -14.19 19.85
CA THR A 216 11.69 -14.34 21.07
C THR A 216 10.39 -13.56 20.93
N ASP A 217 9.27 -14.18 21.26
CA ASP A 217 7.96 -13.54 21.16
C ASP A 217 7.61 -12.64 22.34
N GLN A 218 6.48 -11.93 22.25
CA GLN A 218 5.97 -11.05 23.32
C GLN A 218 5.81 -11.74 24.69
N ASN A 219 5.64 -13.06 24.73
CA ASN A 219 5.52 -13.86 25.96
C ASN A 219 6.88 -14.32 26.49
N GLY A 220 7.98 -13.98 25.83
CA GLY A 220 9.33 -14.43 26.18
C GLY A 220 9.66 -15.84 25.69
N VAL A 221 8.83 -16.43 24.80
CA VAL A 221 9.09 -17.75 24.24
C VAL A 221 10.02 -17.62 23.04
N TYR A 222 11.13 -18.36 23.06
CA TYR A 222 12.06 -18.42 21.93
C TYR A 222 11.54 -19.39 20.86
N HIS A 223 11.41 -18.88 19.64
CA HIS A 223 11.03 -19.62 18.44
C HIS A 223 12.26 -19.81 17.56
N GLU A 224 12.74 -21.05 17.46
CA GLU A 224 13.87 -21.40 16.60
C GLU A 224 13.41 -21.64 15.15
N ILE A 225 13.96 -20.87 14.21
CA ILE A 225 13.78 -21.07 12.76
C ILE A 225 15.09 -21.60 12.19
N LYS A 226 15.20 -22.92 12.06
CA LYS A 226 16.45 -23.59 11.63
C LYS A 226 16.84 -23.28 10.19
N ASN A 227 15.87 -23.18 9.30
CA ASN A 227 16.08 -22.92 7.87
C ASN A 227 15.15 -21.79 7.39
N PRO A 228 15.50 -20.52 7.67
CA PRO A 228 14.75 -19.38 7.17
C PRO A 228 14.57 -19.48 5.65
N LYS A 229 13.32 -19.39 5.18
CA LYS A 229 13.03 -19.41 3.74
C LYS A 229 13.19 -17.99 3.19
N PRO A 230 13.88 -17.81 2.05
CA PRO A 230 13.83 -16.55 1.34
C PRO A 230 12.38 -16.22 0.95
N VAL A 231 11.92 -15.05 1.37
CA VAL A 231 10.58 -14.50 1.05
C VAL A 231 10.74 -13.05 0.64
N LEU A 232 9.83 -12.54 -0.18
CA LEU A 232 9.85 -11.12 -0.56
C LEU A 232 8.89 -10.32 0.31
N PRO A 233 9.14 -9.02 0.50
CA PRO A 233 8.14 -8.11 1.07
C PRO A 233 6.84 -8.13 0.27
N LEU A 234 5.70 -8.28 0.94
CA LEU A 234 4.41 -8.46 0.26
C LEU A 234 4.04 -7.26 -0.64
N SER A 235 4.39 -6.04 -0.24
CA SER A 235 4.17 -4.82 -1.02
C SER A 235 4.71 -4.93 -2.45
N VAL A 236 5.83 -5.63 -2.65
CA VAL A 236 6.53 -5.78 -3.93
C VAL A 236 5.76 -6.67 -4.89
N ALA A 237 4.89 -7.56 -4.40
CA ALA A 237 4.00 -8.35 -5.27
C ALA A 237 3.11 -7.46 -6.16
N ARG A 238 2.78 -6.25 -5.69
CA ARG A 238 2.02 -5.27 -6.46
C ARG A 238 2.84 -4.75 -7.65
N ARG A 239 4.14 -4.53 -7.45
CA ARG A 239 5.04 -4.05 -8.53
C ARG A 239 5.20 -5.15 -9.57
N VAL A 240 5.43 -6.38 -9.11
CA VAL A 240 5.49 -7.56 -9.98
C VAL A 240 4.21 -7.70 -10.80
N PHE A 241 3.02 -7.50 -10.23
CA PHE A 241 1.77 -7.55 -11.00
C PHE A 241 1.71 -6.49 -12.11
N LEU A 242 2.11 -5.24 -11.83
CA LEU A 242 2.08 -4.16 -12.82
C LEU A 242 3.15 -4.29 -13.92
N GLU A 243 4.11 -5.19 -13.77
CA GLU A 243 5.07 -5.52 -14.83
C GLU A 243 4.47 -6.41 -15.92
N TYR A 244 3.28 -7.01 -15.72
CA TYR A 244 2.64 -7.82 -16.75
C TYR A 244 1.69 -7.00 -17.62
N SER A 245 1.64 -7.34 -18.90
CA SER A 245 0.65 -6.81 -19.83
C SER A 245 -0.61 -7.68 -19.92
N ASN A 246 -0.53 -8.92 -19.42
CA ASN A 246 -1.63 -9.86 -19.36
C ASN A 246 -2.11 -10.06 -17.92
N TYR A 247 -3.42 -9.92 -17.71
CA TYR A 247 -4.03 -10.03 -16.39
C TYR A 247 -3.80 -11.41 -15.75
N ALA A 248 -4.01 -12.49 -16.50
CA ALA A 248 -3.87 -13.86 -16.00
C ALA A 248 -2.42 -14.20 -15.63
N GLU A 249 -1.43 -13.74 -16.41
CA GLU A 249 -0.01 -13.90 -16.07
C GLU A 249 0.35 -13.16 -14.78
N GLY A 250 -0.17 -11.95 -14.60
CA GLY A 250 -0.05 -11.20 -13.34
C GLY A 250 -0.62 -11.97 -12.15
N LEU A 251 -1.77 -12.65 -12.31
CA LEU A 251 -2.36 -13.50 -11.26
C LEU A 251 -1.49 -14.71 -10.93
N VAL A 252 -0.87 -15.35 -11.94
CA VAL A 252 0.09 -16.45 -11.74
C VAL A 252 1.28 -15.94 -10.91
N ALA A 253 1.80 -14.77 -11.23
CA ALA A 253 2.90 -14.15 -10.49
C ALA A 253 2.52 -13.88 -9.03
N ILE A 254 1.34 -13.32 -8.75
CA ILE A 254 0.86 -13.12 -7.37
C ILE A 254 0.69 -14.46 -6.65
N ASN A 255 0.14 -15.48 -7.31
CA ASN A 255 -0.06 -16.79 -6.70
C ASN A 255 1.28 -17.47 -6.35
N ALA A 256 2.30 -17.32 -7.18
CA ALA A 256 3.65 -17.86 -6.95
C ALA A 256 4.53 -17.01 -6.01
N PHE A 257 4.13 -15.77 -5.69
CA PHE A 257 4.95 -14.84 -4.93
C PHE A 257 5.27 -15.35 -3.50
N PRO A 258 6.56 -15.48 -3.11
CA PRO A 258 6.92 -15.96 -1.79
C PRO A 258 6.69 -14.88 -0.73
N ARG A 259 5.91 -15.19 0.30
CA ARG A 259 5.46 -14.22 1.32
C ARG A 259 5.37 -14.85 2.71
N HIS A 260 5.33 -13.99 3.72
CA HIS A 260 5.24 -14.36 5.14
C HIS A 260 4.21 -13.56 5.94
N VAL A 261 3.56 -12.59 5.29
CA VAL A 261 2.47 -11.80 5.85
C VAL A 261 1.32 -11.76 4.85
N SER A 262 0.15 -11.42 5.36
CA SER A 262 -1.10 -11.32 4.64
C SER A 262 -1.39 -9.90 4.16
N GLY A 263 -2.27 -9.78 3.18
CA GLY A 263 -2.71 -8.51 2.60
C GLY A 263 -3.70 -8.73 1.46
N ASN A 264 -4.48 -7.71 1.14
CA ASN A 264 -5.33 -7.72 -0.04
C ASN A 264 -4.61 -7.05 -1.20
N LEU A 265 -4.49 -7.75 -2.33
CA LEU A 265 -4.15 -7.15 -3.63
C LEU A 265 -5.44 -7.07 -4.44
N HIS A 266 -5.97 -5.86 -4.57
CA HIS A 266 -7.18 -5.60 -5.34
C HIS A 266 -6.78 -5.30 -6.78
N VAL A 267 -6.85 -6.32 -7.62
CA VAL A 267 -6.33 -6.33 -8.99
C VAL A 267 -7.45 -6.16 -10.00
N SER A 268 -7.18 -5.44 -11.08
CA SER A 268 -8.20 -5.08 -12.08
C SER A 268 -7.60 -4.91 -13.48
N THR A 269 -8.46 -5.02 -14.50
CA THR A 269 -8.13 -4.81 -15.92
C THR A 269 -9.12 -3.89 -16.61
N ALA A 270 -8.64 -3.17 -17.63
CA ALA A 270 -9.43 -2.32 -18.53
C ALA A 270 -10.54 -3.09 -19.27
N GLU A 271 -10.42 -4.42 -19.37
CA GLU A 271 -11.44 -5.32 -19.92
C GLU A 271 -12.70 -5.44 -19.05
N GLY A 272 -12.72 -4.81 -17.86
CA GLY A 272 -13.91 -4.74 -17.01
C GLY A 272 -13.97 -5.81 -15.92
N PHE A 273 -12.86 -6.47 -15.62
CA PHE A 273 -12.78 -7.48 -14.57
C PHE A 273 -11.86 -7.05 -13.42
N ALA A 274 -12.22 -7.46 -12.20
CA ALA A 274 -11.40 -7.30 -11.02
C ALA A 274 -11.61 -8.45 -10.02
N MET A 275 -10.66 -8.61 -9.12
CA MET A 275 -10.81 -9.46 -7.94
C MET A 275 -9.97 -8.93 -6.79
N ALA A 276 -10.42 -9.20 -5.57
CA ALA A 276 -9.63 -8.99 -4.36
C ALA A 276 -8.89 -10.31 -4.05
N MET A 277 -7.57 -10.28 -4.15
CA MET A 277 -6.71 -11.40 -3.76
C MET A 277 -6.29 -11.21 -2.30
N GLU A 278 -7.03 -11.85 -1.40
CA GLU A 278 -6.71 -11.92 0.02
C GLU A 278 -5.58 -12.94 0.20
N VAL A 279 -4.34 -12.47 0.16
CA VAL A 279 -3.17 -13.31 0.28
C VAL A 279 -2.86 -13.58 1.76
N ALA A 280 -2.53 -14.82 2.08
CA ALA A 280 -1.93 -15.24 3.32
C ALA A 280 -0.63 -16.01 3.01
N PRO A 281 0.22 -16.31 4.01
CA PRO A 281 1.50 -16.98 3.76
C PRO A 281 1.38 -18.34 3.06
N SER A 282 0.33 -19.12 3.37
CA SER A 282 0.14 -20.46 2.82
C SER A 282 -0.73 -20.49 1.56
N ARG A 283 -1.63 -19.51 1.39
CA ARG A 283 -2.71 -19.57 0.39
C ARG A 283 -3.16 -18.18 -0.03
N VAL A 284 -3.62 -18.10 -1.28
CA VAL A 284 -4.39 -16.94 -1.78
C VAL A 284 -5.87 -17.28 -1.81
N TYR A 285 -6.66 -16.51 -1.07
CA TYR A 285 -8.11 -16.52 -1.03
C TYR A 285 -8.64 -15.48 -2.03
N LYS A 286 -9.70 -15.83 -2.77
CA LYS A 286 -10.20 -15.00 -3.88
C LYS A 286 -11.57 -14.49 -3.50
N PHE A 287 -11.73 -13.17 -3.52
CA PHE A 287 -13.02 -12.53 -3.30
C PHE A 287 -13.45 -11.77 -4.56
N TYR A 288 -14.64 -12.11 -5.06
CA TYR A 288 -15.19 -11.60 -6.33
C TYR A 288 -16.36 -10.63 -6.14
N GLY A 289 -16.94 -10.53 -4.95
CA GLY A 289 -18.21 -9.83 -4.75
C GLY A 289 -19.38 -10.55 -5.44
N SER A 290 -20.51 -9.86 -5.60
CA SER A 290 -21.64 -10.31 -6.42
C SER A 290 -21.44 -9.88 -7.88
N ILE A 291 -21.65 -10.78 -8.82
CA ILE A 291 -21.57 -10.49 -10.27
C ILE A 291 -22.61 -9.45 -10.72
N ASP A 292 -23.75 -9.36 -10.02
CA ASP A 292 -24.84 -8.46 -10.41
C ASP A 292 -24.70 -7.03 -9.86
N ASP A 293 -23.79 -6.84 -8.91
CA ASP A 293 -23.65 -5.56 -8.20
C ASP A 293 -22.92 -4.50 -9.04
N ASN A 294 -22.17 -4.90 -10.08
CA ASN A 294 -21.36 -4.00 -10.92
C ASN A 294 -20.39 -3.13 -10.10
N TYR A 295 -19.81 -3.68 -9.04
CA TYR A 295 -18.68 -3.13 -8.30
C TYR A 295 -17.97 -4.23 -7.50
N LEU A 296 -16.72 -3.98 -7.15
CA LEU A 296 -15.99 -4.73 -6.14
C LEU A 296 -15.35 -3.74 -5.16
N ILE A 297 -15.60 -3.88 -3.86
CA ILE A 297 -15.09 -2.97 -2.83
C ILE A 297 -14.49 -3.78 -1.69
N HIS A 298 -13.37 -3.31 -1.14
CA HIS A 298 -12.65 -4.00 -0.08
C HIS A 298 -12.00 -3.03 0.92
N SER A 299 -12.08 -3.35 2.22
CA SER A 299 -11.39 -2.64 3.32
C SER A 299 -10.30 -3.54 3.93
N ASN A 300 -10.18 -3.66 5.25
CA ASN A 300 -9.05 -4.27 5.96
C ASN A 300 -9.43 -5.50 6.79
N HIS A 301 -10.38 -6.30 6.31
CA HIS A 301 -10.76 -7.57 6.93
C HIS A 301 -11.01 -8.61 5.83
N PHE A 302 -10.88 -9.88 6.16
CA PHE A 302 -11.13 -10.96 5.20
C PHE A 302 -12.63 -11.07 4.90
N LEU A 303 -12.98 -11.21 3.62
CA LEU A 303 -14.33 -11.38 3.10
C LEU A 303 -14.52 -12.72 2.40
N SER A 304 -13.44 -13.40 1.99
CA SER A 304 -13.51 -14.72 1.33
C SER A 304 -14.23 -15.74 2.23
N PRO A 305 -15.32 -16.38 1.76
CA PRO A 305 -15.97 -17.47 2.49
C PRO A 305 -15.01 -18.64 2.77
N GLU A 306 -14.05 -18.89 1.89
CA GLU A 306 -13.04 -19.93 2.06
C GLU A 306 -12.04 -19.63 3.18
N PHE A 307 -11.78 -18.36 3.48
CA PHE A 307 -11.00 -17.97 4.66
C PHE A 307 -11.87 -18.04 5.91
N LEU A 308 -13.05 -17.44 5.88
CA LEU A 308 -13.96 -17.31 7.03
C LEU A 308 -14.55 -18.65 7.49
N GLY A 309 -14.60 -19.65 6.61
CA GLY A 309 -15.10 -20.99 6.93
C GLY A 309 -14.06 -21.97 7.48
N ARG A 310 -12.82 -21.52 7.76
CA ARG A 310 -11.76 -22.38 8.32
C ARG A 310 -11.63 -22.20 9.83
N ASP A 311 -11.47 -23.31 10.53
CA ASP A 311 -11.27 -23.31 11.99
C ASP A 311 -9.80 -23.10 12.42
N ASP A 312 -8.85 -23.36 11.52
CA ASP A 312 -7.41 -23.37 11.83
C ASP A 312 -6.68 -22.07 11.45
N VAL A 313 -7.38 -21.13 10.80
CA VAL A 313 -6.90 -19.78 10.50
C VAL A 313 -7.99 -18.77 10.84
N PHE A 314 -7.61 -17.59 11.33
CA PHE A 314 -8.57 -16.55 11.67
C PHE A 314 -8.02 -15.14 11.38
N ASP A 315 -8.94 -14.19 11.18
CA ASP A 315 -8.62 -12.78 11.02
C ASP A 315 -8.22 -12.20 12.38
N ARG A 316 -7.04 -11.57 12.43
CA ARG A 316 -6.50 -10.87 13.60
C ARG A 316 -6.73 -9.36 13.54
N SER A 317 -7.45 -8.87 12.53
CA SER A 317 -7.90 -7.49 12.47
C SER A 317 -8.66 -7.14 13.76
N PRO A 318 -8.33 -6.04 14.45
CA PRO A 318 -8.99 -5.66 15.70
C PRO A 318 -10.42 -5.13 15.49
N GLY A 319 -10.90 -5.08 14.23
CA GLY A 319 -12.19 -4.54 13.86
C GLY A 319 -12.20 -3.02 13.76
N GLY A 320 -13.32 -2.40 14.11
CA GLY A 320 -13.50 -0.95 14.03
C GLY A 320 -13.97 -0.51 12.65
N SER A 321 -13.36 0.54 12.09
CA SER A 321 -13.85 1.19 10.87
C SER A 321 -13.83 0.28 9.64
N THR A 322 -12.88 -0.65 9.57
CA THR A 322 -12.83 -1.69 8.52
C THR A 322 -14.16 -2.40 8.28
N TRP A 323 -14.96 -2.68 9.31
CA TRP A 323 -16.21 -3.44 9.21
C TRP A 323 -17.36 -2.70 8.54
N PHE A 324 -17.33 -1.36 8.51
CA PHE A 324 -18.40 -0.57 7.90
C PHE A 324 -17.93 0.29 6.72
N ARG A 325 -16.65 0.66 6.61
CA ARG A 325 -16.17 1.57 5.56
C ARG A 325 -16.40 1.01 4.14
N CYS A 326 -16.27 -0.30 3.94
CA CYS A 326 -16.63 -0.95 2.66
C CYS A 326 -18.13 -0.81 2.35
N LEU A 327 -19.00 -1.06 3.33
CA LEU A 327 -20.45 -0.90 3.21
C LEU A 327 -20.87 0.56 2.96
N ARG A 328 -20.12 1.53 3.51
CA ARG A 328 -20.34 2.95 3.26
C ARG A 328 -19.98 3.36 1.84
N ALA A 329 -18.83 2.89 1.34
CA ALA A 329 -18.45 3.09 -0.05
C ALA A 329 -19.51 2.45 -0.98
N GLU A 330 -19.93 1.22 -0.71
CA GLU A 330 -21.00 0.52 -1.44
C GLU A 330 -22.30 1.33 -1.45
N LYS A 331 -22.78 1.75 -0.27
CA LYS A 331 -24.00 2.54 -0.14
C LYS A 331 -23.97 3.82 -0.99
N GLY A 332 -22.79 4.45 -1.11
CA GLY A 332 -22.61 5.67 -1.87
C GLY A 332 -22.62 5.48 -3.39
N VAL A 333 -22.35 4.28 -3.90
CA VAL A 333 -22.18 4.02 -5.34
C VAL A 333 -23.22 3.07 -5.94
N ARG A 334 -23.81 2.18 -5.14
CA ARG A 334 -24.65 1.06 -5.60
C ARG A 334 -25.76 1.44 -6.57
N ALA A 335 -26.54 2.48 -6.23
CA ALA A 335 -27.67 2.90 -7.06
C ALA A 335 -27.24 3.45 -8.42
N ASP A 336 -26.07 4.10 -8.49
CA ASP A 336 -25.53 4.62 -9.74
C ASP A 336 -24.81 3.54 -10.56
N CYS A 337 -24.14 2.58 -9.91
CA CYS A 337 -23.61 1.39 -10.58
C CYS A 337 -24.71 0.58 -11.26
N ALA A 338 -25.79 0.28 -10.53
CA ALA A 338 -26.93 -0.47 -11.06
C ALA A 338 -27.61 0.23 -12.27
N ALA A 339 -27.50 1.56 -12.34
CA ALA A 339 -28.08 2.35 -13.41
C ALA A 339 -27.09 2.70 -14.54
N GLY A 340 -25.82 2.31 -14.45
CA GLY A 340 -24.77 2.69 -15.39
C GLY A 340 -24.50 4.19 -15.43
N ARG A 341 -24.66 4.90 -14.31
CA ARG A 341 -24.53 6.36 -14.19
C ARG A 341 -23.49 6.83 -13.19
N LEU A 342 -22.59 5.94 -12.76
CA LEU A 342 -21.50 6.31 -11.87
C LEU A 342 -20.53 7.26 -12.59
N THR A 343 -20.06 8.30 -11.90
CA THR A 343 -19.04 9.23 -12.42
C THR A 343 -17.90 9.38 -11.41
N PRO A 344 -16.71 9.84 -11.82
CA PRO A 344 -15.61 10.13 -10.90
C PRO A 344 -16.00 11.06 -9.73
N GLU A 345 -16.89 12.03 -9.97
CA GLU A 345 -17.38 12.97 -8.96
C GLU A 345 -18.27 12.28 -7.91
N LYS A 346 -19.08 11.30 -8.35
CA LYS A 346 -19.91 10.46 -7.46
C LYS A 346 -19.03 9.51 -6.65
N ILE A 347 -18.00 8.93 -7.28
CA ILE A 347 -17.00 8.11 -6.56
C ILE A 347 -16.32 8.95 -5.49
N ARG A 348 -15.83 10.16 -5.83
CA ARG A 348 -15.24 11.09 -4.85
C ARG A 348 -16.20 11.36 -3.69
N THR A 349 -17.47 11.65 -3.99
CA THR A 349 -18.50 11.89 -2.97
C THR A 349 -18.67 10.68 -2.06
N ALA A 350 -18.79 9.48 -2.62
CA ALA A 350 -18.91 8.25 -1.85
C ALA A 350 -17.69 7.98 -0.97
N PHE A 351 -16.47 8.18 -1.49
CA PHE A 351 -15.21 8.01 -0.77
C PHE A 351 -14.90 9.16 0.20
N SER A 352 -15.75 10.18 0.26
CA SER A 352 -15.72 11.28 1.22
C SER A 352 -16.65 11.04 2.43
N ASP A 353 -17.21 9.83 2.60
CA ASP A 353 -18.13 9.52 3.70
C ASP A 353 -17.45 9.62 5.09
N HIS A 354 -18.14 10.30 6.00
CA HIS A 354 -17.66 10.61 7.36
C HIS A 354 -18.44 9.87 8.45
N LEU A 355 -19.07 8.72 8.16
CA LEU A 355 -19.67 7.93 9.23
C LEU A 355 -18.60 7.53 10.25
N ALA A 356 -18.84 7.86 11.53
CA ALA A 356 -17.90 7.69 12.65
C ALA A 356 -16.62 8.55 12.57
N TYR A 357 -16.73 9.77 12.02
CA TYR A 357 -15.65 10.76 12.03
C TYR A 357 -14.97 10.88 13.42
N PRO A 358 -13.62 10.90 13.49
CA PRO A 358 -12.68 11.00 12.36
C PRO A 358 -12.22 9.66 11.77
N GLU A 359 -12.54 8.51 12.40
CA GLU A 359 -12.18 7.16 11.93
C GLU A 359 -13.18 6.63 10.87
N SER A 360 -13.36 7.42 9.82
CA SER A 360 -14.36 7.19 8.76
C SER A 360 -13.74 6.67 7.46
N LEU A 361 -14.56 6.45 6.42
CA LEU A 361 -14.09 6.07 5.08
C LEU A 361 -13.12 7.10 4.50
N CYS A 362 -13.50 8.38 4.63
CA CYS A 362 -12.59 9.50 4.49
C CYS A 362 -12.00 9.76 5.87
N ASN A 363 -10.78 9.31 6.13
CA ASN A 363 -10.21 9.26 7.46
C ASN A 363 -9.41 10.54 7.76
N HIS A 364 -9.50 11.04 8.99
CA HIS A 364 -8.88 12.29 9.42
C HIS A 364 -8.09 12.13 10.72
N PRO A 365 -7.10 12.99 11.00
CA PRO A 365 -6.34 12.92 12.26
C PRO A 365 -7.24 13.06 13.49
N ASN A 366 -7.19 12.08 14.40
CA ASN A 366 -7.93 12.10 15.65
C ASN A 366 -7.16 12.80 16.79
N LEU A 367 -7.03 14.12 16.72
CA LEU A 367 -6.26 14.91 17.70
C LEU A 367 -6.88 14.94 19.10
N ASN A 368 -8.18 14.65 19.22
CA ASN A 368 -8.96 14.80 20.45
C ASN A 368 -9.40 13.44 21.06
N GLN A 369 -8.66 12.36 20.79
CA GLN A 369 -9.01 11.04 21.32
C GLN A 369 -8.85 10.99 22.84
N LYS A 370 -9.99 10.98 23.56
CA LYS A 370 -10.03 10.97 25.03
C LYS A 370 -9.95 9.56 25.62
N ASN A 371 -10.63 8.59 24.99
CA ASN A 371 -10.72 7.20 25.42
C ASN A 371 -10.30 6.29 24.27
N THR A 372 -9.00 6.23 23.98
CA THR A 372 -8.44 5.17 23.12
C THR A 372 -8.85 3.81 23.70
N PRO A 373 -9.10 2.78 22.88
CA PRO A 373 -9.13 1.39 23.34
C PRO A 373 -7.82 0.89 24.03
N SER A 374 -6.93 1.80 24.44
CA SER A 374 -5.61 1.49 24.99
C SER A 374 -5.68 1.12 26.47
N ALA A 375 -5.23 -0.10 26.77
CA ALA A 375 -4.31 -0.48 27.86
C ALA A 375 -4.48 -1.96 28.26
N VAL A 376 -5.62 -2.59 27.94
CA VAL A 376 -5.96 -3.93 28.45
C VAL A 376 -6.19 -4.99 27.37
N LEU A 377 -6.57 -4.63 26.13
CA LEU A 377 -7.08 -5.63 25.15
C LEU A 377 -6.37 -5.70 23.78
N THR A 378 -6.07 -4.59 23.09
CA THR A 378 -5.59 -4.67 21.68
C THR A 378 -4.46 -3.70 21.28
N GLY A 379 -4.12 -2.70 22.10
CA GLY A 379 -3.10 -1.68 21.74
C GLY A 379 -3.52 -0.69 20.64
N TYR A 380 -4.78 -0.71 20.16
CA TYR A 380 -5.26 0.16 19.08
C TYR A 380 -5.27 1.66 19.46
N THR A 381 -4.81 2.52 18.55
CA THR A 381 -5.01 3.99 18.61
C THR A 381 -5.08 4.60 17.21
N SER A 382 -5.86 5.68 17.09
CA SER A 382 -6.15 6.35 15.81
C SER A 382 -5.63 7.78 15.73
N LYS A 383 -4.96 8.28 16.79
CA LYS A 383 -4.58 9.70 16.93
C LYS A 383 -3.91 10.32 15.71
N GLN A 384 -3.10 9.54 15.00
CA GLN A 384 -2.26 10.03 13.91
C GLN A 384 -2.55 9.37 12.56
N ASN A 385 -3.69 8.70 12.38
CA ASN A 385 -4.05 8.11 11.08
C ASN A 385 -4.91 9.07 10.25
N MET A 386 -4.78 9.04 8.92
CA MET A 386 -5.65 9.78 8.01
C MET A 386 -5.58 9.20 6.59
N THR A 387 -6.55 9.55 5.73
CA THR A 387 -6.42 9.37 4.28
C THR A 387 -5.32 10.30 3.77
N VAL A 388 -4.15 9.74 3.50
CA VAL A 388 -2.98 10.48 3.00
C VAL A 388 -3.06 10.70 1.50
N ALA A 389 -3.81 9.87 0.77
CA ALA A 389 -4.06 10.07 -0.64
C ALA A 389 -5.36 9.40 -1.09
N PHE A 390 -6.00 10.00 -2.09
CA PHE A 390 -7.09 9.40 -2.86
C PHE A 390 -6.70 9.34 -4.33
N VAL A 391 -7.02 8.25 -5.01
CA VAL A 391 -6.70 8.07 -6.43
C VAL A 391 -7.80 7.32 -7.17
N ILE A 392 -8.10 7.74 -8.39
CA ILE A 392 -8.90 7.03 -9.39
C ILE A 392 -8.02 6.77 -10.62
N TYR A 393 -7.94 5.51 -11.02
CA TYR A 393 -7.30 5.06 -12.26
C TYR A 393 -8.37 4.74 -13.32
N ASP A 394 -8.40 5.49 -14.42
CA ASP A 394 -9.17 5.16 -15.63
C ASP A 394 -8.32 4.23 -16.50
N LEU A 395 -8.64 2.93 -16.43
CA LEU A 395 -7.80 1.87 -17.00
C LEU A 395 -7.82 1.88 -18.54
N VAL A 396 -8.88 2.41 -19.13
CA VAL A 396 -9.05 2.48 -20.59
C VAL A 396 -8.32 3.70 -21.14
N LYS A 397 -8.50 4.88 -20.54
CA LYS A 397 -7.83 6.12 -20.99
C LYS A 397 -6.40 6.27 -20.50
N ARG A 398 -5.96 5.42 -19.57
CA ARG A 398 -4.67 5.56 -18.88
C ARG A 398 -4.56 6.94 -18.23
N ALA A 399 -5.67 7.39 -17.65
CA ALA A 399 -5.77 8.68 -16.98
C ALA A 399 -5.85 8.44 -15.47
N ILE A 400 -5.14 9.26 -14.71
CA ILE A 400 -5.02 9.12 -13.27
C ILE A 400 -5.54 10.41 -12.64
N THR A 401 -6.50 10.32 -11.73
CA THR A 401 -6.96 11.45 -10.93
C THR A 401 -6.54 11.22 -9.49
N VAL A 402 -5.65 12.07 -8.96
CA VAL A 402 -5.07 11.96 -7.62
C VAL A 402 -5.42 13.15 -6.76
N CYS A 403 -5.39 12.94 -5.46
CA CYS A 403 -5.62 13.91 -4.42
C CYS A 403 -4.57 13.70 -3.32
N LYS A 404 -3.83 14.75 -2.96
CA LYS A 404 -3.02 14.76 -1.74
C LYS A 404 -3.94 14.95 -0.54
N GLY A 405 -3.95 13.99 0.38
CA GLY A 405 -4.84 13.96 1.53
C GLY A 405 -6.26 13.46 1.24
N PRO A 406 -7.21 13.72 2.15
CA PRO A 406 -8.58 13.21 2.07
C PRO A 406 -9.36 13.84 0.90
N PRO A 407 -10.20 13.06 0.18
CA PRO A 407 -10.92 13.56 -1.00
C PRO A 407 -11.95 14.66 -0.71
N CYS A 408 -12.40 14.82 0.54
CA CYS A 408 -13.33 15.88 0.93
C CYS A 408 -12.71 17.28 0.96
N GLU A 409 -11.39 17.38 1.19
CA GLU A 409 -10.67 18.65 1.38
C GLU A 409 -9.63 18.90 0.28
N GLY A 410 -9.05 17.84 -0.28
CA GLY A 410 -7.93 17.97 -1.21
C GLY A 410 -8.31 18.39 -2.63
N VAL A 411 -7.29 18.84 -3.35
CA VAL A 411 -7.39 19.28 -4.75
C VAL A 411 -7.11 18.09 -5.67
N LEU A 412 -8.04 17.83 -6.60
CA LEU A 412 -7.84 16.79 -7.61
C LEU A 412 -6.87 17.25 -8.69
N GLN A 413 -5.95 16.37 -9.07
CA GLN A 413 -5.01 16.56 -10.17
C GLN A 413 -5.11 15.41 -11.15
N LYS A 414 -4.89 15.69 -12.43
CA LYS A 414 -5.01 14.70 -13.49
C LYS A 414 -3.67 14.49 -14.19
N PHE A 415 -3.30 13.24 -14.34
CA PHE A 415 -2.17 12.76 -15.11
C PHE A 415 -2.68 11.85 -16.22
N LYS A 416 -1.85 11.64 -17.24
CA LYS A 416 -2.11 10.69 -18.30
C LYS A 416 -0.82 9.90 -18.52
N LEU A 417 -0.91 8.59 -18.38
CA LEU A 417 0.19 7.68 -18.62
C LEU A 417 0.27 7.40 -20.12
N GLU A 418 1.33 7.90 -20.74
CA GLU A 418 1.61 7.63 -22.14
C GLU A 418 2.54 6.42 -22.27
N GLU A 419 2.23 5.53 -23.21
CA GLU A 419 3.08 4.39 -23.51
C GLU A 419 4.24 4.91 -24.36
N ARG A 420 5.44 4.97 -23.79
CA ARG A 420 6.66 5.26 -24.56
C ARG A 420 7.03 4.02 -25.35
N ARG A 421 6.45 3.86 -26.55
CA ARG A 421 6.94 2.87 -27.52
C ARG A 421 8.30 3.35 -28.02
N SER A 422 9.28 2.46 -28.01
CA SER A 422 10.51 2.70 -28.75
C SER A 422 10.17 3.03 -30.20
N LEU A 423 10.75 4.10 -30.72
CA LEU A 423 10.80 4.34 -32.16
C LEU A 423 11.51 3.11 -32.74
N LYS A 424 10.74 2.21 -33.36
CA LYS A 424 11.33 1.15 -34.20
C LYS A 424 12.03 1.87 -35.36
N HIS A 425 13.36 1.89 -35.33
CA HIS A 425 14.17 2.25 -36.48
C HIS A 425 14.17 1.13 -37.51
#